data_AF-A0A920BYH0-F1
#
_entry.id   AF-A0A920BYH0-F1
#
_cell.length_a   1.000
_cell.length_b   1.000
_cell.length_c   1.000
_cell.angle_alpha   90.00
_cell.angle_beta   90.00
_cell.angle_gamma   90.00
#
_symmetry.space_group_name_H-M   'P 1'
#
loop_
_entity.id
_entity.type
_entity.pdbx_description
1 polymer ?
#
loop_
_entity_poly.entity_id
_entity_poly.type
_entity_poly.pdbx_seq_one_letter_code
_entity_poly.pdbx_strand_id
1 'polypeptide(L)'
;MYDFTLFGGQSLKFVAEFYRKKLLNHSIGFPDKYFVLYTDEVELRKRKNGDNKRRRSGFEMNLRMIEPQKCYFNALKSFNPDLVCFIASDDTETIVETINRTLPTEPCQHTFSVELFDFIINWLASTRAT
;
A
#
# COMPACT_ATOMS: atom_id res chain seq x y z
N MET A 1 4.67 15.78 9.97
CA MET A 1 4.54 16.11 8.54
C MET A 1 5.67 15.41 7.81
N TYR A 2 5.36 14.43 6.96
CA TYR A 2 6.39 13.73 6.16
C TYR A 2 6.68 14.57 4.93
N ASP A 3 7.89 15.09 4.83
CA ASP A 3 8.32 15.80 3.64
C ASP A 3 8.60 14.78 2.53
N PHE A 4 7.55 14.47 1.79
CA PHE A 4 7.58 13.54 0.68
C PHE A 4 8.11 14.30 -0.56
N THR A 5 9.35 14.81 -0.49
CA THR A 5 10.08 15.22 -1.70
C THR A 5 10.26 13.96 -2.53
N LEU A 6 9.45 13.79 -3.57
CA LEU A 6 9.54 12.63 -4.44
C LEU A 6 10.95 12.65 -5.06
N PHE A 7 11.70 11.57 -4.86
CA PHE A 7 12.95 11.29 -5.58
C PHE A 7 13.91 12.49 -5.71
N GLY A 8 14.31 13.11 -4.59
CA GLY A 8 15.30 14.19 -4.61
C GLY A 8 14.78 15.56 -5.07
N GLY A 9 13.49 15.84 -4.86
CA GLY A 9 12.89 17.17 -5.12
C GLY A 9 12.03 17.26 -6.39
N GLN A 10 11.69 16.12 -7.00
CA GLN A 10 10.80 16.09 -8.16
C GLN A 10 9.36 16.42 -7.74
N SER A 11 8.64 17.16 -8.60
CA SER A 11 7.24 17.50 -8.37
C SER A 11 6.34 16.28 -8.57
N LEU A 12 5.19 16.26 -7.86
CA LEU A 12 4.18 15.22 -8.06
C LEU A 12 3.72 15.13 -9.52
N LYS A 13 3.58 16.29 -10.19
CA LYS A 13 3.23 16.36 -11.61
C LYS A 13 4.26 15.65 -12.50
N PHE A 14 5.55 15.92 -12.29
CA PHE A 14 6.62 15.30 -13.08
C PHE A 14 6.61 13.76 -12.94
N VAL A 15 6.51 13.29 -11.69
CA VAL A 15 6.45 11.85 -11.40
C VAL A 15 5.18 11.21 -11.95
N ALA A 16 4.04 11.91 -11.85
CA ALA A 16 2.78 11.45 -12.37
C ALA A 16 2.82 11.27 -13.89
N GLU A 17 3.37 12.25 -14.63
CA GLU A 17 3.51 12.17 -16.08
C GLU A 17 4.41 11.01 -16.53
N PHE A 18 5.50 10.74 -15.79
CA PHE A 18 6.39 9.61 -16.06
C PHE A 18 5.65 8.27 -15.94
N TYR A 19 4.97 8.03 -14.82
CA TYR A 19 4.27 6.76 -14.59
C TYR A 19 3.02 6.62 -15.45
N ARG A 20 2.28 7.70 -15.74
CA ARG A 20 1.12 7.66 -16.64
C ARG A 20 1.49 7.15 -18.03
N LYS A 21 2.62 7.61 -18.59
CA LYS A 21 3.13 7.11 -19.87
C LYS A 21 3.46 5.62 -19.83
N LYS A 22 4.04 5.15 -18.73
CA LYS A 22 4.38 3.73 -18.53
C LYS A 22 3.14 2.85 -18.42
N LEU A 23 2.11 3.36 -17.73
CA LEU A 23 0.81 2.70 -17.58
C LEU A 23 0.07 2.60 -18.93
N LEU A 24 -0.02 3.71 -19.68
CA LEU A 24 -0.62 3.75 -21.02
C LEU A 24 0.06 2.80 -22.01
N ASN A 25 1.38 2.64 -21.88
CA ASN A 25 2.15 1.72 -22.73
C ASN A 25 2.17 0.27 -22.19
N HIS A 26 1.37 -0.03 -21.15
CA HIS A 26 1.28 -1.34 -20.48
C HIS A 26 2.64 -1.91 -20.01
N SER A 27 3.61 -1.02 -19.77
CA SER A 27 4.95 -1.41 -19.30
C SER A 27 5.04 -1.53 -17.78
N ILE A 28 4.04 -0.98 -17.08
CA ILE A 28 3.76 -1.18 -15.66
C ILE A 28 2.24 -1.29 -15.50
N GLY A 29 1.80 -1.98 -14.47
CA GLY A 29 0.39 -2.08 -14.10
C GLY A 29 0.21 -2.16 -12.60
N PHE A 30 -1.02 -1.97 -12.15
CA PHE A 30 -1.41 -2.24 -10.78
C PHE A 30 -1.51 -3.76 -10.54
N PRO A 31 -1.23 -4.24 -9.33
CA PRO A 31 -1.55 -5.60 -8.93
C PRO A 31 -3.05 -5.88 -9.05
N ASP A 32 -3.41 -7.13 -9.34
CA ASP A 32 -4.81 -7.54 -9.34
C ASP A 32 -5.45 -7.43 -7.94
N LYS A 33 -4.65 -7.61 -6.88
CA LYS A 33 -5.10 -7.44 -5.49
C LYS A 33 -3.96 -7.10 -4.54
N TYR A 34 -4.24 -6.28 -3.54
CA TYR A 34 -3.35 -6.02 -2.41
C TYR A 34 -3.84 -6.74 -1.16
N PHE A 35 -2.92 -7.47 -0.52
CA PHE A 35 -3.14 -8.07 0.79
C PHE A 35 -2.33 -7.30 1.83
N VAL A 36 -3.02 -6.59 2.73
CA VAL A 36 -2.40 -5.78 3.77
C VAL A 36 -2.53 -6.52 5.09
N LEU A 37 -1.44 -7.19 5.48
CA LEU A 37 -1.34 -7.83 6.79
C LEU A 37 -1.11 -6.79 7.87
N TYR A 38 -1.94 -6.80 8.90
CA TYR A 38 -1.82 -5.84 9.99
C TYR A 38 -1.91 -6.51 11.37
N THR A 39 -1.38 -5.83 12.37
CA THR A 39 -1.60 -6.10 13.79
C THR A 39 -1.42 -4.78 14.54
N ASP A 40 -1.74 -4.75 15.82
CA ASP A 40 -1.58 -3.55 16.62
C ASP A 40 -0.12 -3.28 17.03
N GLU A 41 0.18 -2.04 17.39
CA GLU A 41 1.54 -1.64 17.77
C GLU A 41 2.04 -2.37 19.02
N VAL A 42 1.15 -2.70 19.96
CA VAL A 42 1.50 -3.39 21.21
C VAL A 42 2.06 -4.77 20.89
N GLU A 43 1.39 -5.52 20.03
CA GLU A 43 1.80 -6.82 19.55
C GLU A 43 3.07 -6.73 18.69
N LEU A 44 3.22 -5.72 17.82
CA LEU A 44 4.48 -5.49 17.09
C LEU A 44 5.68 -5.29 18.03
N ARG A 45 5.50 -4.50 19.09
CA ARG A 45 6.54 -4.25 20.10
C ARG A 45 6.86 -5.52 20.90
N LYS A 46 5.85 -6.27 21.30
CA LYS A 46 6.00 -7.57 21.96
C LYS A 46 6.79 -8.55 21.08
N ARG A 47 6.42 -8.70 19.80
CA ARG A 47 7.13 -9.55 18.82
C ARG A 47 8.57 -9.11 18.58
N LYS A 48 8.87 -7.81 18.62
CA LYS A 48 10.26 -7.30 18.55
C LYS A 48 11.05 -7.69 19.80
N ASN A 49 10.49 -7.46 20.99
CA ASN A 49 11.18 -7.71 22.25
C ASN A 49 11.39 -9.21 22.52
N GLY A 50 10.50 -10.07 22.01
CA GLY A 50 10.63 -11.53 22.12
C GLY A 50 11.64 -12.15 21.15
N ASP A 51 12.15 -11.41 20.17
CA ASP A 51 13.05 -11.92 19.12
C ASP A 51 14.48 -11.41 19.31
N ASN A 52 15.21 -12.07 20.21
CA ASN A 52 16.61 -11.72 20.52
C ASN A 52 17.60 -12.09 19.39
N LYS A 53 17.16 -12.81 18.36
CA LYS A 53 18.03 -13.30 17.28
C LYS A 53 18.12 -12.32 16.11
N ARG A 54 17.17 -11.39 15.97
CA ARG A 54 17.13 -10.44 14.84
C ARG A 54 17.27 -9.00 15.31
N ARG A 55 18.31 -8.31 14.83
CA ARG A 55 18.41 -6.85 14.97
C ARG A 55 17.35 -6.19 14.08
N ARG A 56 16.38 -5.52 14.71
CA ARG A 56 15.35 -4.71 14.02
C ARG A 56 15.72 -3.22 14.04
N SER A 57 16.84 -2.87 13.44
CA SER A 57 17.22 -1.47 13.22
C SER A 57 16.17 -0.80 12.32
N GLY A 58 15.65 0.36 12.72
CA GLY A 58 14.58 1.06 11.98
C GLY A 58 13.16 0.76 12.45
N PHE A 59 12.96 -0.05 13.50
CA PHE A 59 11.61 -0.39 13.99
C PHE A 59 10.73 0.84 14.29
N GLU A 60 11.25 1.85 14.99
CA GLU A 60 10.47 3.06 15.29
C GLU A 60 10.13 3.86 14.03
N MET A 61 11.04 3.89 13.04
CA MET A 61 10.76 4.53 11.75
C MET A 61 9.62 3.79 11.02
N ASN A 62 9.67 2.45 11.01
CA ASN A 62 8.65 1.62 10.37
C ASN A 62 7.28 1.74 11.06
N LEU A 63 7.24 1.83 12.40
CA LEU A 63 5.99 2.04 13.14
C LEU A 63 5.29 3.33 12.69
N ARG A 64 6.03 4.42 12.53
CA ARG A 64 5.45 5.69 12.10
C ARG A 64 4.93 5.68 10.65
N MET A 65 5.26 4.66 9.86
CA MET A 65 4.76 4.47 8.49
C MET A 65 3.47 3.65 8.42
N ILE A 66 3.08 2.97 9.50
CA ILE A 66 1.90 2.09 9.51
C ILE A 66 0.63 2.86 9.16
N GLU A 67 0.36 3.95 9.88
CA GLU A 67 -0.87 4.73 9.66
C GLU A 67 -0.91 5.40 8.28
N PRO A 68 0.17 6.05 7.79
CA PRO A 68 0.22 6.53 6.40
C PRO A 68 -0.07 5.44 5.35
N GLN A 69 0.49 4.24 5.53
CA GLN A 69 0.22 3.11 4.63
C GLN A 69 -1.23 2.65 4.70
N LYS A 70 -1.81 2.53 5.90
CA LYS A 70 -3.23 2.19 6.07
C LYS A 70 -4.13 3.23 5.41
N CYS A 71 -3.86 4.52 5.58
CA CYS A 71 -4.61 5.58 4.92
C CYS A 71 -4.57 5.44 3.40
N TYR A 72 -3.39 5.19 2.82
CA TYR A 72 -3.23 4.95 1.39
C TYR A 72 -4.05 3.75 0.91
N PHE A 73 -3.93 2.59 1.57
CA PHE A 73 -4.66 1.38 1.17
C PHE A 73 -6.18 1.49 1.39
N ASN A 74 -6.62 2.24 2.40
CA ASN A 74 -8.04 2.57 2.57
C ASN A 74 -8.55 3.49 1.45
N ALA A 75 -7.74 4.45 0.98
CA ALA A 75 -8.11 5.28 -0.17
C ALA A 75 -8.27 4.42 -1.43
N LEU A 76 -7.35 3.49 -1.70
CA LEU A 76 -7.49 2.54 -2.81
C LEU A 76 -8.76 1.68 -2.68
N LYS A 77 -9.03 1.17 -1.47
CA LYS A 77 -10.24 0.40 -1.17
C LYS A 77 -11.53 1.21 -1.39
N SER A 78 -11.50 2.52 -1.13
CA SER A 78 -12.66 3.40 -1.36
C SER A 78 -12.96 3.60 -2.84
N PHE A 79 -11.93 3.54 -3.70
CA PHE A 79 -12.08 3.60 -5.15
C PHE A 79 -12.53 2.27 -5.74
N ASN A 80 -11.89 1.17 -5.31
CA ASN A 80 -12.25 -0.19 -5.69
C ASN A 80 -12.28 -1.09 -4.44
N PRO A 81 -13.48 -1.45 -3.92
CA PRO A 81 -13.62 -2.25 -2.70
C PRO A 81 -12.91 -3.60 -2.72
N ASP A 82 -12.75 -4.20 -3.90
CA ASP A 82 -12.18 -5.53 -4.11
C ASP A 82 -10.67 -5.52 -4.29
N LEU A 83 -10.08 -4.35 -4.53
CA LEU A 83 -8.64 -4.16 -4.78
C LEU A 83 -7.78 -4.40 -3.53
N VAL A 84 -8.31 -4.14 -2.34
CA VAL A 84 -7.54 -4.23 -1.09
C VAL A 84 -8.25 -5.10 -0.06
N CYS A 85 -7.54 -6.10 0.45
CA CYS A 85 -7.95 -6.95 1.54
C CYS A 85 -7.05 -6.73 2.76
N PHE A 86 -7.63 -6.25 3.86
CA PHE A 86 -6.94 -6.16 5.15
C PHE A 86 -7.12 -7.46 5.92
N ILE A 87 -6.03 -8.06 6.37
CA ILE A 87 -6.04 -9.35 7.08
C ILE A 87 -5.26 -9.19 8.39
N ALA A 88 -5.85 -9.59 9.51
CA ALA A 88 -5.14 -9.62 10.79
C ALA A 88 -4.03 -10.68 10.76
N SER A 89 -2.85 -10.34 11.25
CA SER A 89 -1.64 -11.18 11.18
C SER A 89 -1.45 -12.06 12.41
N ASP A 90 -2.54 -12.65 12.88
CA ASP A 90 -2.59 -13.38 14.14
C ASP A 90 -2.40 -14.88 13.94
N ASP A 91 -2.97 -15.43 12.86
CA ASP A 91 -2.92 -16.85 12.52
C ASP A 91 -2.56 -17.07 11.04
N THR A 92 -1.60 -17.97 10.80
CA THR A 92 -1.07 -18.21 9.44
C THR A 92 -2.07 -18.97 8.57
N GLU A 93 -2.79 -19.92 9.14
CA GLU A 93 -3.75 -20.74 8.40
C GLU A 93 -4.90 -19.88 7.87
N THR A 94 -5.46 -19.03 8.74
CA THR A 94 -6.51 -18.06 8.39
C THR A 94 -6.05 -17.08 7.30
N ILE A 95 -4.79 -16.61 7.35
CA ILE A 95 -4.24 -15.73 6.31
C ILE A 95 -4.20 -16.45 4.96
N VAL A 96 -3.67 -17.67 4.93
CA VAL A 96 -3.54 -18.46 3.69
C VAL A 96 -4.91 -18.78 3.11
N GLU A 97 -5.86 -19.21 3.95
CA GLU A 97 -7.24 -19.48 3.52
C GLU A 97 -7.90 -18.23 2.93
N THR A 98 -7.78 -17.08 3.60
CA THR A 98 -8.36 -15.81 3.15
C THR A 98 -7.77 -15.38 1.80
N ILE A 99 -6.44 -15.47 1.64
CA ILE A 99 -5.78 -15.15 0.37
C ILE A 99 -6.32 -16.08 -0.72
N ASN A 100 -6.29 -17.39 -0.52
CA ASN A 100 -6.74 -18.36 -1.51
C ASN A 100 -8.20 -18.16 -1.94
N ARG A 101 -9.09 -17.84 -0.99
CA ARG A 101 -10.52 -17.60 -1.28
C ARG A 101 -10.76 -16.30 -2.06
N THR A 102 -9.87 -15.33 -1.94
CA THR A 102 -10.10 -13.98 -2.46
C THR A 102 -9.17 -13.59 -3.61
N LEU A 103 -8.32 -14.52 -4.04
CA LEU A 103 -7.49 -14.37 -5.22
C LEU A 103 -8.37 -14.17 -6.47
N PRO A 104 -8.04 -13.19 -7.32
CA PRO A 104 -8.73 -13.03 -8.58
C PRO A 104 -8.41 -14.20 -9.51
N THR A 105 -9.44 -14.75 -10.14
CA THR A 105 -9.33 -15.86 -11.11
C THR A 105 -9.17 -15.36 -12.55
N GLU A 106 -9.45 -14.09 -12.79
CA GLU A 106 -9.38 -13.44 -14.10
C GLU A 106 -8.56 -12.15 -14.02
N PRO A 107 -7.96 -11.71 -15.13
CA PRO A 107 -7.25 -10.43 -15.20
C PRO A 107 -8.17 -9.29 -14.75
N CYS A 108 -7.71 -8.49 -13.81
CA CYS A 108 -8.52 -7.42 -13.29
C CYS A 108 -8.55 -6.21 -14.24
N GLN A 109 -9.72 -5.58 -14.38
CA GLN A 109 -9.88 -4.42 -15.27
C GLN A 109 -9.02 -3.22 -14.86
N HIS A 110 -8.70 -3.10 -13.58
CA HIS A 110 -7.94 -1.97 -13.05
C HIS A 110 -6.43 -2.06 -13.31
N THR A 111 -5.91 -3.18 -13.82
CA THR A 111 -4.46 -3.41 -13.98
C THR A 111 -3.77 -2.29 -14.77
N PHE A 112 -4.42 -1.72 -15.78
CA PHE A 112 -3.91 -0.56 -16.52
C PHE A 112 -4.81 0.69 -16.41
N SER A 113 -5.65 0.77 -15.37
CA SER A 113 -6.62 1.86 -15.23
C SER A 113 -5.94 3.20 -14.96
N VAL A 114 -6.12 4.12 -15.90
CA VAL A 114 -5.68 5.51 -15.79
C VAL A 114 -6.53 6.26 -14.77
N GLU A 115 -7.78 5.87 -14.59
CA GLU A 115 -8.71 6.45 -13.61
C GLU A 115 -8.25 6.17 -12.18
N LEU A 116 -7.83 4.93 -11.89
CA LEU A 116 -7.24 4.57 -10.59
C LEU A 116 -5.95 5.37 -10.35
N PHE A 117 -5.12 5.52 -11.38
CA PHE A 117 -3.91 6.32 -11.30
C PHE A 117 -4.21 7.79 -11.00
N ASP A 118 -5.11 8.41 -11.75
CA ASP A 118 -5.51 9.81 -11.57
C ASP A 118 -6.15 10.04 -10.19
N PHE A 119 -6.94 9.08 -9.70
CA PHE A 119 -7.46 9.07 -8.33
C PHE A 119 -6.33 9.12 -7.30
N ILE A 120 -5.31 8.27 -7.42
CA ILE A 120 -4.16 8.24 -6.49
C ILE A 120 -3.42 9.59 -6.51
N ILE A 121 -3.15 10.16 -7.68
CA ILE A 121 -2.45 11.44 -7.79
C ILE A 121 -3.26 12.56 -7.13
N ASN A 122 -4.58 12.61 -7.36
CA ASN A 122 -5.46 13.58 -6.74
C ASN A 122 -5.50 13.42 -5.21
N TRP A 123 -5.60 12.18 -4.72
CA TRP A 123 -5.54 11.89 -3.29
C TRP A 123 -4.21 12.31 -2.66
N LEU A 124 -3.09 12.03 -3.32
CA LEU A 124 -1.77 12.47 -2.83
C LEU A 124 -1.65 13.99 -2.79
N ALA A 125 -2.21 14.70 -3.78
CA ALA A 125 -2.17 16.15 -3.82
C ALA A 125 -3.00 16.78 -2.69
N SER A 126 -4.19 16.24 -2.39
CA SER A 126 -5.06 16.76 -1.33
C SER A 126 -4.53 16.43 0.08
N THR A 127 -3.96 15.24 0.26
CA THR A 127 -3.47 14.78 1.58
C THR A 127 -2.13 15.43 1.96
N ARG A 128 -1.38 15.98 1.00
CA ARG A 128 -0.18 16.80 1.26
C ARG A 128 -0.50 18.24 1.66
N ALA A 129 -1.73 18.70 1.46
CA ALA A 129 -2.16 20.07 1.78
C ALA A 129 -2.60 20.25 3.25
N THR A 130 -2.48 19.20 4.07
CA THR A 130 -2.77 19.15 5.51
C THR A 130 -1.56 18.63 6.28
#